data_AF-A0A6N7MIW3-F1
#
_entry.id   AF-A0A6N7MIW3-F1
#
_cell.length_a   1.000
_cell.length_b   1.000
_cell.length_c   1.000
_cell.angle_alpha   90.00
_cell.angle_beta   90.00
_cell.angle_gamma   90.00
#
_symmetry.space_group_name_H-M   'P 1'
#
loop_
_entity.id
_entity.type
_entity.pdbx_description
1 polymer ?
#
loop_
_entity_poly.entity_id
_entity_poly.type
_entity_poly.pdbx_seq_one_letter_code
_entity_poly.pdbx_strand_id
1 'polypeptide(L)'
;MLSYEELIKSPEKYLKQICNKLDINFDRKMLAYYDSDESRVTATSGEMWANVQKPIIKSNTKKYRKGLSVAEINLFESVAKDTLKKLGYLPNYCKNGHNHEIKQEQIALYSLENEHLKLEVRKKAKKTDLEKRKLQTAFLYEVMSR
;
A
#
# COMPACT_ATOMS: atom_id res chain seq x y z
N MET A 1 -17.75 4.61 -2.77
CA MET A 1 -16.31 4.49 -2.46
C MET A 1 -15.81 3.17 -3.01
N LEU A 2 -14.59 3.13 -3.55
CA LEU A 2 -13.97 1.90 -4.07
C LEU A 2 -12.84 1.50 -3.13
N SER A 3 -12.91 0.29 -2.57
CA SER A 3 -11.79 -0.30 -1.82
C SER A 3 -10.95 -1.19 -2.73
N TYR A 4 -9.63 -1.20 -2.54
CA TYR A 4 -8.73 -2.09 -3.25
C TYR A 4 -9.12 -3.58 -3.11
N GLU A 5 -9.55 -3.99 -1.92
CA GLU A 5 -9.92 -5.37 -1.63
C GLU A 5 -11.11 -5.86 -2.47
N GLU A 6 -12.17 -5.07 -2.53
CA GLU A 6 -13.34 -5.40 -3.35
C GLU A 6 -13.02 -5.34 -4.85
N LEU A 7 -12.17 -4.39 -5.28
CA LEU A 7 -11.71 -4.30 -6.66
C LEU A 7 -11.00 -5.59 -7.09
N ILE A 8 -10.01 -6.07 -6.33
CA ILE A 8 -9.29 -7.28 -6.74
C ILE A 8 -10.11 -8.56 -6.58
N LYS A 9 -11.11 -8.56 -5.67
CA LYS A 9 -12.03 -9.69 -5.49
C LYS A 9 -13.02 -9.81 -6.64
N SER A 10 -13.57 -8.68 -7.10
CA SER A 10 -14.61 -8.60 -8.13
C SER A 10 -14.28 -7.57 -9.22
N PRO A 11 -13.16 -7.73 -9.96
CA PRO A 11 -12.61 -6.65 -10.80
C PRO A 11 -13.54 -6.23 -11.94
N GLU A 12 -14.18 -7.17 -12.63
CA GLU A 12 -15.11 -6.85 -13.71
C GLU A 12 -16.30 -6.02 -13.23
N LYS A 13 -16.89 -6.39 -12.08
CA LYS A 13 -18.01 -5.68 -11.47
C LYS A 13 -17.62 -4.21 -11.20
N TYR A 14 -16.48 -4.00 -10.54
CA TYR A 14 -16.06 -2.66 -10.16
C TYR A 14 -15.54 -1.84 -11.35
N LEU A 15 -14.87 -2.45 -12.33
CA LEU A 15 -14.47 -1.77 -13.55
C LEU A 15 -15.68 -1.29 -14.35
N LYS A 16 -16.74 -2.12 -14.50
CA LYS A 16 -17.99 -1.67 -15.14
C LYS A 16 -18.62 -0.49 -14.41
N GLN A 17 -18.61 -0.49 -13.08
CA GLN A 17 -19.12 0.64 -12.29
C GLN A 17 -18.29 1.92 -12.50
N ILE A 18 -16.96 1.80 -12.54
CA ILE A 18 -16.05 2.92 -12.80
C ILE A 18 -16.26 3.45 -14.22
N CYS A 19 -16.33 2.56 -15.22
CA CYS A 19 -16.56 2.91 -16.61
C CYS A 19 -17.87 3.68 -16.80
N ASN A 20 -18.96 3.16 -16.22
CA ASN A 20 -20.26 3.82 -16.23
C ASN A 20 -20.23 5.20 -15.56
N LYS A 21 -19.48 5.34 -14.45
CA LYS A 21 -19.36 6.62 -13.75
C LYS A 21 -18.54 7.66 -14.54
N LEU A 22 -17.57 7.20 -15.34
CA LEU A 22 -16.71 8.04 -16.17
C LEU A 22 -17.24 8.25 -17.60
N ASP A 23 -18.42 7.71 -17.92
CA ASP A 23 -19.00 7.71 -19.26
C ASP A 23 -18.07 7.13 -20.34
N ILE A 24 -17.42 6.01 -20.01
CA ILE A 24 -16.57 5.24 -20.93
C ILE A 24 -17.10 3.82 -21.12
N ASN A 25 -16.90 3.26 -22.31
CA ASN A 25 -17.27 1.87 -22.58
C ASN A 25 -16.32 0.90 -21.88
N PHE A 26 -16.90 -0.12 -21.22
CA PHE A 26 -16.12 -1.22 -20.67
C PHE A 26 -15.59 -2.11 -21.81
N ASP A 27 -14.28 -2.37 -21.81
CA ASP A 27 -13.64 -3.36 -22.67
C ASP A 27 -13.09 -4.50 -21.79
N ARG A 28 -13.36 -5.75 -22.18
CA ARG A 28 -12.85 -6.93 -21.49
C ARG A 28 -11.30 -6.95 -21.44
N LYS A 29 -10.63 -6.34 -22.40
CA LYS A 29 -9.15 -6.17 -22.40
C LYS A 29 -8.63 -5.41 -21.18
N MET A 30 -9.44 -4.56 -20.54
CA MET A 30 -9.06 -3.88 -19.29
C MET A 30 -8.72 -4.86 -18.15
N LEU A 31 -9.31 -6.06 -18.15
CA LEU A 31 -8.98 -7.11 -17.18
C LEU A 31 -7.64 -7.80 -17.46
N ALA A 32 -7.13 -7.67 -18.69
CA ALA A 32 -5.85 -8.20 -19.15
C ALA A 32 -4.75 -7.12 -19.21
N TYR A 33 -4.85 -6.07 -18.38
CA TYR A 33 -3.91 -4.93 -18.37
C TYR A 33 -2.44 -5.36 -18.28
N TYR A 34 -2.16 -6.50 -17.64
CA TYR A 34 -0.82 -7.01 -17.40
C TYR A 34 -0.07 -7.42 -18.68
N ASP A 35 -0.77 -7.54 -19.80
CA ASP A 35 -0.18 -7.86 -21.11
C ASP A 35 0.22 -6.59 -21.92
N SER A 36 -0.12 -5.40 -21.41
CA SER A 36 0.16 -4.15 -22.11
C SER A 36 1.65 -3.75 -22.06
N ASP A 37 2.09 -2.96 -23.03
CA ASP A 37 3.45 -2.42 -23.06
C ASP A 37 3.71 -1.49 -21.87
N GLU A 38 2.71 -0.72 -21.45
CA GLU A 38 2.79 0.18 -20.29
C GLU A 38 3.02 -0.60 -18.99
N SER A 39 2.33 -1.73 -18.81
CA SER A 39 2.57 -2.65 -17.69
C SER A 39 3.98 -3.21 -17.76
N ARG A 40 4.43 -3.57 -18.96
CA ARG A 40 5.80 -4.06 -19.17
C ARG A 40 6.84 -3.04 -18.73
N VAL A 41 6.71 -1.81 -19.21
CA VAL A 41 7.60 -0.69 -18.88
C VAL A 41 7.56 -0.37 -17.39
N THR A 42 6.37 -0.27 -16.80
CA THR A 42 6.19 0.10 -15.38
C THR A 42 6.83 -0.92 -14.43
N ALA A 43 6.74 -2.21 -14.72
CA ALA A 43 7.41 -3.23 -13.91
C ALA A 43 8.95 -3.13 -13.95
N THR A 44 9.54 -2.46 -14.96
CA THR A 44 10.98 -2.18 -14.96
C THR A 44 11.39 -1.11 -13.96
N SER A 45 10.44 -0.32 -13.42
CA SER A 45 10.72 0.76 -12.47
C SER A 45 11.17 0.30 -11.08
N GLY A 46 11.08 -1.00 -10.77
CA GLY A 46 11.59 -1.59 -9.52
C GLY A 46 10.79 -2.82 -9.07
N GLU A 47 11.30 -3.56 -8.09
CA GLU A 47 10.66 -4.81 -7.65
C GLU A 47 9.24 -4.61 -7.09
N MET A 48 8.97 -3.44 -6.51
CA MET A 48 7.64 -3.09 -6.01
C MET A 48 6.56 -3.09 -7.10
N TRP A 49 6.96 -2.78 -8.34
CA TRP A 49 6.06 -2.68 -9.49
C TRP A 49 5.89 -4.01 -10.23
N ALA A 50 6.65 -5.06 -9.89
CA ALA A 50 6.64 -6.32 -10.63
C ALA A 50 5.26 -7.01 -10.72
N ASN A 51 4.33 -6.69 -9.82
CA ASN A 51 2.97 -7.25 -9.87
C ASN A 51 2.08 -6.63 -10.95
N VAL A 52 2.44 -5.48 -11.55
CA VAL A 52 1.65 -4.90 -12.64
C VAL A 52 1.76 -5.70 -13.94
N GLN A 53 2.80 -6.52 -14.11
CA GLN A 53 2.93 -7.51 -15.19
C GLN A 53 2.25 -8.85 -14.87
N LYS A 54 1.45 -8.95 -13.79
CA LYS A 54 0.78 -10.19 -13.40
C LYS A 54 -0.74 -10.02 -13.44
N PRO A 55 -1.49 -11.12 -13.71
CA PRO A 55 -2.93 -11.13 -13.51
C PRO A 55 -3.32 -10.70 -12.10
N ILE A 56 -4.56 -10.21 -11.96
CA ILE A 56 -5.11 -9.76 -10.68
C ILE A 56 -5.02 -10.88 -9.63
N ILE A 57 -4.22 -10.64 -8.60
CA ILE A 57 -4.06 -11.55 -7.47
C ILE A 57 -5.20 -11.28 -6.49
N LYS A 58 -6.33 -11.98 -6.63
CA LYS A 58 -7.57 -11.74 -5.85
C LYS A 58 -7.39 -11.80 -4.33
N SER A 59 -6.37 -12.50 -3.85
CA SER A 59 -6.03 -12.68 -2.43
C SER A 59 -4.92 -11.75 -1.93
N ASN A 60 -4.49 -10.76 -2.72
CA ASN A 60 -3.40 -9.85 -2.36
C ASN A 60 -3.81 -8.78 -1.32
N THR A 61 -4.38 -9.21 -0.21
CA THR A 61 -4.87 -8.33 0.87
C THR A 61 -4.40 -8.83 2.22
N LYS A 62 -4.51 -7.99 3.26
CA LYS A 62 -4.28 -8.36 4.67
C LYS A 62 -2.88 -8.95 4.98
N LYS A 63 -1.88 -8.73 4.13
CA LYS A 63 -0.50 -9.23 4.32
C LYS A 63 0.17 -8.70 5.59
N TYR A 64 -0.24 -7.53 6.07
CA TYR A 64 0.23 -6.95 7.33
C TYR A 64 0.07 -7.91 8.53
N ARG A 65 -0.93 -8.81 8.51
CA ARG A 65 -1.13 -9.82 9.56
C ARG A 65 0.00 -10.84 9.68
N LYS A 66 0.80 -11.01 8.64
CA LYS A 66 1.99 -11.88 8.64
C LYS A 66 3.27 -11.12 8.99
N GLY A 67 3.27 -9.81 8.80
CA GLY A 67 4.45 -8.96 8.97
C GLY A 67 4.49 -8.18 10.27
N LEU A 68 3.35 -8.06 10.97
CA LEU A 68 3.22 -7.34 12.23
C LEU A 68 2.71 -8.29 13.31
N SER A 69 3.25 -8.12 14.52
CA SER A 69 2.76 -8.74 15.74
C SER A 69 1.39 -8.19 16.14
N VAL A 70 0.72 -8.91 17.05
CA VAL A 70 -0.57 -8.47 17.61
C VAL A 70 -0.45 -7.11 18.31
N ALA A 71 0.67 -6.88 19.01
CA ALA A 71 0.93 -5.62 19.71
C ALA A 71 1.06 -4.45 18.74
N GLU A 72 1.81 -4.62 17.65
CA GLU A 72 1.98 -3.59 16.61
C GLU A 72 0.67 -3.29 15.87
N ILE A 73 -0.12 -4.32 15.55
CA ILE A 73 -1.44 -4.12 14.92
C ILE A 73 -2.36 -3.38 15.88
N ASN A 74 -2.36 -3.73 17.16
CA ASN A 74 -3.19 -3.06 18.16
C ASN A 74 -2.75 -1.60 18.37
N LEU A 75 -1.44 -1.32 18.39
CA LEU A 75 -0.91 0.04 18.46
C LEU A 75 -1.39 0.88 17.27
N PHE A 76 -1.24 0.38 16.04
CA PHE A 76 -1.74 1.05 14.84
C PHE A 76 -3.26 1.29 14.91
N GLU A 77 -4.03 0.26 15.25
CA GLU A 77 -5.48 0.36 15.35
C GLU A 77 -5.92 1.34 16.44
N SER A 78 -5.18 1.47 17.55
CA SER A 78 -5.51 2.42 18.62
C SER A 78 -5.50 3.88 18.16
N VAL A 79 -4.63 4.20 17.19
CA VAL A 79 -4.50 5.53 16.60
C VAL A 79 -5.45 5.70 15.40
N ALA A 80 -5.54 4.68 14.54
CA ALA A 80 -6.23 4.78 13.26
C ALA A 80 -7.70 4.33 13.27
N LYS A 81 -8.23 3.78 14.39
CA LYS A 81 -9.56 3.16 14.47
C LYS A 81 -10.69 4.02 13.91
N ASP A 82 -10.69 5.32 14.18
CA ASP A 82 -11.79 6.19 13.75
C ASP A 82 -11.76 6.40 12.24
N THR A 83 -10.56 6.56 11.66
CA THR A 83 -10.35 6.62 10.21
C THR A 83 -10.72 5.29 9.55
N LEU A 84 -10.30 4.17 10.13
CA LEU A 84 -10.65 2.83 9.64
C LEU A 84 -12.18 2.65 9.61
N LYS A 85 -12.87 2.97 10.70
CA LYS A 85 -14.35 2.89 10.78
C LYS A 85 -15.04 3.78 9.75
N LYS A 86 -14.60 5.04 9.59
CA LYS A 86 -15.14 5.97 8.57
C LYS A 86 -14.97 5.42 7.14
N LEU A 87 -13.90 4.69 6.88
CA LEU A 87 -13.62 4.05 5.60
C LEU A 87 -14.24 2.64 5.48
N GLY A 88 -14.99 2.16 6.48
CA GLY A 88 -15.66 0.86 6.46
C GLY A 88 -14.77 -0.34 6.84
N TYR A 89 -13.58 -0.09 7.39
CA TYR A 89 -12.66 -1.12 7.88
C TYR A 89 -12.84 -1.35 9.39
N LEU A 90 -13.07 -2.61 9.78
CA LEU A 90 -13.21 -3.00 11.19
C LEU A 90 -11.84 -3.32 11.81
N PRO A 91 -11.48 -2.71 12.96
CA PRO A 91 -10.30 -3.11 13.74
C PRO A 91 -10.37 -4.58 14.17
N ASN A 92 -9.23 -5.25 14.20
CA ASN A 92 -9.12 -6.66 14.55
C ASN A 92 -9.03 -6.87 16.06
N TYR A 93 -8.30 -6.01 16.75
CA TYR A 93 -7.96 -6.16 18.17
C TYR A 93 -8.50 -5.02 19.04
N CYS A 94 -8.51 -3.78 18.53
CA CYS A 94 -9.05 -2.65 19.30
C CYS A 94 -10.59 -2.59 19.21
N LYS A 95 -11.27 -3.50 19.92
CA LYS A 95 -12.75 -3.54 19.97
C LYS A 95 -13.33 -2.52 20.95
N ASN A 96 -12.61 -2.19 22.02
CA ASN A 96 -13.14 -1.43 23.15
C ASN A 96 -12.34 -0.14 23.39
N GLY A 97 -12.89 0.97 22.88
CA GLY A 97 -13.00 2.26 23.56
C GLY A 97 -11.75 3.10 23.88
N HIS A 98 -10.64 2.52 24.31
CA HIS A 98 -9.56 3.32 24.86
C HIS A 98 -8.69 3.89 23.73
N ASN A 99 -8.63 5.22 23.64
CA ASN A 99 -7.53 5.87 22.93
C ASN A 99 -6.29 5.57 23.76
N HIS A 100 -5.34 4.83 23.19
CA HIS A 100 -4.04 4.69 23.81
C HIS A 100 -3.36 6.05 23.69
N GLU A 101 -3.22 6.76 24.80
CA GLU A 101 -2.48 8.01 24.82
C GLU A 101 -0.98 7.68 24.68
N ILE A 102 -0.43 7.92 23.50
CA ILE A 102 0.98 7.70 23.21
C ILE A 102 1.75 8.92 23.72
N LYS A 103 2.62 8.71 24.70
CA LYS A 103 3.47 9.78 25.25
C LYS A 103 4.60 10.14 24.29
N GLN A 104 5.14 11.36 24.41
CA GLN A 104 6.23 11.83 23.57
C GLN A 104 7.49 10.96 23.67
N GLU A 105 7.77 10.43 24.86
CA GLU A 105 8.90 9.51 25.07
C GLU A 105 8.72 8.22 24.26
N GLN A 106 7.48 7.70 24.17
CA GLN A 106 7.18 6.52 23.36
C GLN A 106 7.33 6.81 21.86
N ILE A 107 6.90 8.00 21.41
CA ILE A 107 7.09 8.43 20.00
C ILE A 107 8.58 8.46 19.65
N ALA A 108 9.42 8.98 20.56
CA ALA A 108 10.87 8.99 20.36
C ALA A 108 11.44 7.57 20.26
N LEU A 109 10.99 6.65 21.12
CA LEU A 109 11.39 5.24 21.07
C LEU A 109 10.96 4.56 19.76
N TYR A 110 9.71 4.73 19.33
CA TYR A 110 9.23 4.19 18.05
C TYR A 110 9.99 4.78 16.86
N SER A 111 10.39 6.05 16.93
CA SER A 111 11.18 6.69 15.89
C SER A 111 12.57 6.06 15.77
N LEU A 112 13.24 5.80 16.90
CA LEU A 112 14.53 5.11 16.94
C LEU A 112 14.42 3.68 16.41
N GLU A 113 13.40 2.93 16.84
CA GLU A 113 13.15 1.57 16.36
C GLU A 113 12.88 1.54 14.85
N ASN A 114 12.06 2.46 14.35
CA ASN A 114 11.76 2.58 12.92
C ASN A 114 13.02 2.87 12.09
N GLU A 115 13.90 3.77 12.56
CA GLU A 115 15.18 4.04 11.88
C GLU A 115 16.08 2.80 11.86
N HIS A 116 16.17 2.07 12.97
CA HIS A 116 16.91 0.81 13.01
C HIS A 116 16.34 -0.23 12.01
N LEU A 117 15.02 -0.43 11.99
CA LEU A 117 14.36 -1.36 11.07
C LEU A 117 14.57 -0.97 9.60
N LYS A 118 14.49 0.33 9.27
CA LYS A 118 14.79 0.83 7.92
C LYS A 118 16.23 0.55 7.52
N LEU A 119 17.19 0.76 8.42
CA LEU A 119 18.60 0.46 8.15
C LEU A 119 18.82 -1.03 7.88
N GLU A 120 18.23 -1.91 8.68
CA GLU A 120 18.31 -3.35 8.49
C GLU A 120 17.73 -3.81 7.16
N VAL A 121 16.57 -3.27 6.77
CA VAL A 121 15.96 -3.54 5.45
C VAL A 121 16.85 -3.01 4.33
N ARG A 122 17.43 -1.81 4.49
CA ARG A 122 18.30 -1.20 3.48
C ARG A 122 19.59 -1.98 3.25
N LYS A 123 20.18 -2.56 4.30
CA LYS A 123 21.37 -3.44 4.19
C LYS A 123 21.09 -4.69 3.35
N LYS A 124 19.86 -5.22 3.41
CA LYS A 124 19.42 -6.42 2.68
C LYS A 124 18.85 -6.10 1.29
N ALA A 125 18.67 -4.83 0.96
CA ALA A 125 18.08 -4.41 -0.32
C ALA A 125 19.07 -4.59 -1.48
N LYS A 126 18.54 -4.94 -2.66
CA LYS A 126 19.36 -5.08 -3.87
C LYS A 126 19.93 -3.73 -4.29
N LYS A 127 21.22 -3.70 -4.65
CA LYS A 127 21.93 -2.49 -5.09
C LYS A 127 21.21 -1.78 -6.26
N THR A 128 20.70 -2.55 -7.22
CA THR A 128 19.97 -2.04 -8.39
C THR A 128 18.68 -1.31 -8.01
N ASP A 129 17.95 -1.80 -6.99
CA ASP A 129 16.73 -1.16 -6.51
C ASP A 129 17.04 0.13 -5.73
N LEU A 130 18.13 0.13 -4.94
CA LEU A 130 18.59 1.32 -4.23
C LEU A 130 18.99 2.46 -5.17
N GLU A 131 19.68 2.17 -6.27
CA GLU A 131 20.06 3.19 -7.27
C GLU A 131 18.83 3.80 -7.96
N LYS A 132 17.85 2.96 -8.36
CA LYS A 132 16.59 3.46 -8.94
C LYS A 132 15.84 4.40 -8.00
N ARG A 133 15.77 4.06 -6.71
CA ARG A 133 15.12 4.91 -5.70
C ARG A 133 15.85 6.23 -5.50
N LYS A 134 17.18 6.25 -5.49
CA LYS A 134 17.96 7.50 -5.38
C LYS A 134 17.61 8.48 -6.49
N LEU A 135 17.53 8.00 -7.74
CA LEU A 135 17.16 8.84 -8.89
C LEU A 135 15.73 9.39 -8.76
N GLN A 136 14.77 8.55 -8.39
CA GLN A 136 13.37 8.96 -8.16
C GLN A 136 13.27 10.01 -7.06
N THR A 137 13.98 9.83 -5.95
CA THR A 137 14.00 10.76 -4.83
C THR A 137 14.66 12.10 -5.22
N ALA A 138 15.78 12.06 -5.95
CA ALA A 138 16.44 13.28 -6.43
C ALA A 138 15.51 14.09 -7.35
N PHE A 139 14.82 13.42 -8.28
CA PHE A 139 13.83 14.06 -9.15
C PHE A 139 12.66 14.67 -8.36
N LEU A 140 12.12 13.96 -7.35
CA LEU A 140 11.07 14.50 -6.49
C LEU A 140 11.52 15.77 -5.76
N TYR A 141 12.74 15.80 -5.22
CA TYR A 141 13.29 17.00 -4.59
C TYR A 141 13.43 18.16 -5.58
N GLU A 142 13.89 17.89 -6.80
CA GLU A 142 13.98 18.91 -7.85
C GLU A 142 12.61 19.52 -8.16
N VAL A 143 11.58 18.68 -8.35
CA VAL A 143 10.21 19.13 -8.64
C VAL A 143 9.60 19.91 -7.47
N MET A 144 9.84 19.49 -6.23
CA MET A 144 9.33 20.16 -5.03
C MET A 144 10.06 21.47 -4.70
N SER A 145 11.25 21.68 -5.26
CA SER A 145 12.05 22.90 -5.07
C SER A 145 11.78 24.01 -6.10
N ARG A 146 10.85 23.78 -7.03
CA ARG A 146 10.35 24.75 -8.01
C ARG A 146 9.02 25.32 -7.54
#